data_AF-A0A6A6ZK95-F1
#
_entry.id   AF-A0A6A6ZK95-F1
#
_cell.length_a   1.000
_cell.length_b   1.000
_cell.length_c   1.000
_cell.angle_alpha   90.00
_cell.angle_beta   90.00
_cell.angle_gamma   90.00
#
_symmetry.space_group_name_H-M   'P 1'
#
loop_
_entity.id
_entity.type
_entity.pdbx_description
1 polymer ?
#
loop_
_entity_poly.entity_id
_entity_poly.type
_entity_poly.pdbx_seq_one_letter_code
_entity_poly.pdbx_strand_id
1 'polypeptide(L)'
;MPLSRRKPYVYKNRVETPKKTERQELSAVERTFCCGAVIGGGATLKEVMQHLPPNSITTSGLSKLVKRVKEKAEEADLKFADPHLYENEVGQGRKELFTPKQKKEII
;
A
#
# COMPACT_ATOMS: atom_id res chain seq x y z
N MET A 1 -48.87 4.50 -10.57
CA MET A 1 -47.40 4.42 -10.47
C MET A 1 -46.79 5.39 -11.47
N PRO A 2 -45.83 6.27 -11.10
CA PRO A 2 -45.26 7.17 -12.08
C PRO A 2 -44.27 6.39 -12.97
N LEU A 3 -44.68 6.15 -14.22
CA LEU A 3 -43.80 5.62 -15.26
C LEU A 3 -42.76 6.70 -15.60
N SER A 4 -41.55 6.55 -15.06
CA SER A 4 -40.39 7.37 -15.43
C SER A 4 -40.20 7.34 -16.95
N ARG A 5 -40.38 8.49 -17.62
CA ARG A 5 -40.17 8.65 -19.07
C ARG A 5 -38.68 8.73 -19.46
N ARG A 6 -37.77 8.72 -18.48
CA ARG A 6 -36.33 8.78 -18.74
C ARG A 6 -35.81 7.39 -19.06
N LYS A 7 -35.17 7.25 -20.23
CA LYS A 7 -34.43 6.03 -20.59
C LYS A 7 -33.33 5.77 -19.54
N PRO A 8 -33.12 4.52 -19.10
CA PRO A 8 -32.05 4.19 -18.17
C PRO A 8 -30.70 4.60 -18.79
N TYR A 9 -29.84 5.22 -17.98
CA TYR A 9 -28.52 5.65 -18.40
C TYR A 9 -27.64 4.41 -18.61
N VAL A 10 -27.18 4.18 -19.85
CA VAL A 10 -26.25 3.10 -20.17
C VAL A 10 -24.84 3.59 -19.83
N TYR A 11 -24.30 3.09 -18.72
CA TYR A 11 -22.90 3.34 -18.39
C TYR A 11 -22.01 2.75 -19.47
N LYS A 12 -21.06 3.55 -19.97
CA LYS A 12 -20.04 3.05 -20.89
C LYS A 12 -19.19 2.00 -20.18
N ASN A 13 -18.87 0.92 -20.87
CA ASN A 13 -17.88 -0.03 -20.37
C ASN A 13 -16.58 0.71 -20.04
N ARG A 14 -15.99 0.40 -18.88
CA ARG A 14 -14.72 0.98 -18.48
C ARG A 14 -13.67 0.57 -19.51
N VAL A 15 -13.16 1.54 -20.26
CA VAL A 15 -12.04 1.32 -21.17
C VAL A 15 -10.79 1.17 -20.30
N GLU A 16 -10.17 0.00 -20.32
CA GLU A 16 -8.89 -0.20 -19.66
C GLU A 16 -7.83 0.62 -20.41
N THR A 17 -7.26 1.60 -19.72
CA THR A 17 -6.16 2.40 -20.28
C THR A 17 -4.87 1.57 -20.18
N PRO A 18 -4.13 1.40 -21.28
CA PRO A 18 -2.85 0.71 -21.22
C PRO A 18 -1.91 1.44 -20.26
N LYS A 19 -1.17 0.67 -19.45
CA LYS A 19 -0.16 1.24 -18.56
C LYS A 19 0.97 1.82 -19.39
N LYS A 20 1.52 2.96 -18.94
CA LYS A 20 2.68 3.60 -19.59
C LYS A 20 3.96 2.75 -19.48
N THR A 21 4.06 1.93 -18.44
CA THR A 21 5.23 1.09 -18.17
C THR A 21 4.80 -0.28 -17.67
N GLU A 22 5.68 -1.28 -17.82
CA GLU A 22 5.52 -2.64 -17.29
C GLU A 22 5.72 -2.72 -15.76
N ARG A 23 6.01 -1.60 -15.08
CA ARG A 23 6.22 -1.60 -13.63
C ARG A 23 4.97 -2.07 -12.91
N GLN A 24 5.16 -3.01 -12.00
CA GLN A 24 4.10 -3.58 -11.19
C GLN A 24 4.34 -3.27 -9.72
N GLU A 25 3.31 -2.76 -9.03
CA GLU A 25 3.37 -2.58 -7.58
C GLU A 25 3.35 -3.94 -6.87
N LEU A 26 4.10 -4.04 -5.77
CA LEU A 26 4.07 -5.21 -4.91
C LEU A 26 2.73 -5.32 -4.18
N SER A 27 2.13 -6.50 -4.26
CA SER A 27 0.97 -6.88 -3.44
C SER A 27 1.31 -6.84 -1.95
N ALA A 28 0.29 -6.81 -1.09
CA ALA A 28 0.52 -6.86 0.36
C ALA A 28 1.29 -8.14 0.76
N VAL A 29 0.98 -9.27 0.12
CA VAL A 29 1.64 -10.57 0.37
C VAL A 29 3.13 -10.54 -0.02
N GLU A 30 3.45 -9.98 -1.18
CA GLU A 30 4.85 -9.87 -1.60
C GLU A 30 5.63 -8.91 -0.68
N ARG A 31 5.00 -7.84 -0.19
CA ARG A 31 5.61 -6.93 0.80
C ARG A 31 5.84 -7.61 2.14
N THR A 32 4.87 -8.38 2.64
CA THR A 32 5.04 -9.18 3.86
C THR A 32 6.18 -10.17 3.71
N PHE A 33 6.30 -10.82 2.55
CA PHE A 33 7.38 -11.75 2.27
C PHE A 33 8.74 -11.04 2.27
N CYS A 34 8.85 -9.91 1.57
CA CYS A 34 10.09 -9.14 1.52
C CYS A 34 10.54 -8.65 2.90
N CYS A 35 9.63 -8.04 3.66
CA CYS A 35 9.94 -7.56 4.99
C CYS A 35 10.22 -8.70 5.96
N GLY A 36 9.46 -9.80 5.91
CA GLY A 36 9.69 -10.98 6.72
C GLY A 36 11.05 -11.62 6.45
N ALA A 37 11.42 -11.77 5.18
CA ALA A 37 12.72 -12.32 4.79
C ALA A 37 13.89 -11.44 5.25
N VAL A 38 13.77 -10.11 5.13
CA VAL A 38 14.85 -9.18 5.53
C VAL A 38 14.92 -8.99 7.04
N ILE A 39 13.78 -8.79 7.72
CA ILE A 39 13.73 -8.44 9.14
C ILE A 39 13.81 -9.69 10.02
N GLY A 40 13.02 -10.71 9.71
CA GLY A 40 12.96 -11.96 10.48
C GLY A 40 13.93 -13.03 10.00
N GLY A 41 14.17 -13.10 8.69
CA GLY A 41 15.05 -14.11 8.07
C GLY A 41 16.51 -13.68 7.90
N GLY A 42 16.83 -12.40 8.06
CA GLY A 42 18.19 -11.87 7.86
C GLY A 42 18.71 -11.95 6.42
N ALA A 43 17.83 -12.19 5.44
CA ALA A 43 18.21 -12.30 4.03
C ALA A 43 18.74 -10.98 3.48
N THR A 44 19.68 -11.06 2.53
CA THR A 44 20.17 -9.84 1.88
C THR A 44 19.14 -9.30 0.88
N LEU A 45 19.13 -7.98 0.66
CA LEU A 45 18.23 -7.36 -0.32
C LEU A 45 18.43 -7.92 -1.74
N LYS A 46 19.63 -8.43 -2.05
CA LYS A 46 19.94 -9.05 -3.34
C LYS A 46 19.30 -10.43 -3.48
N GLU A 47 19.35 -11.25 -2.42
CA GLU A 47 18.68 -12.56 -2.40
C GLU A 47 17.17 -12.41 -2.56
N VAL A 48 16.55 -11.49 -1.80
CA VAL A 48 15.10 -11.25 -1.89
C VAL A 48 14.69 -10.80 -3.29
N MET A 49 15.49 -9.96 -3.95
CA MET A 49 15.25 -9.53 -5.33
C MET A 49 15.23 -10.67 -6.35
N GLN A 50 16.01 -11.74 -6.14
CA GLN A 50 16.04 -12.89 -7.06
C GLN A 50 14.72 -13.68 -7.05
N HIS A 51 13.96 -13.59 -5.96
CA HIS A 51 12.68 -14.27 -5.79
C HIS A 51 11.47 -13.42 -6.19
N LEU A 52 11.68 -12.16 -6.57
CA LEU A 52 10.60 -11.26 -6.99
C LEU A 52 10.40 -11.28 -8.50
N PRO A 53 9.16 -11.06 -8.96
CA PRO A 53 8.89 -10.96 -10.39
C PRO A 53 9.71 -9.81 -11.02
N PRO A 54 10.16 -9.99 -12.27
CA PRO A 54 10.86 -8.93 -12.99
C PRO A 54 9.97 -7.68 -13.08
N ASN A 55 10.58 -6.50 -13.07
CA ASN A 55 9.91 -5.20 -13.14
C ASN A 55 9.02 -4.81 -11.94
N SER A 56 9.08 -5.54 -10.82
CA SER A 56 8.34 -5.21 -9.60
C SER A 56 8.90 -3.99 -8.86
N ILE A 57 10.12 -4.10 -8.33
CA ILE A 57 10.73 -3.08 -7.49
C ILE A 57 12.24 -3.05 -7.68
N THR A 58 12.87 -1.92 -7.37
CA THR A 58 14.33 -1.81 -7.30
C THR A 58 14.84 -2.19 -5.90
N THR A 59 16.12 -2.55 -5.79
CA THR A 59 16.80 -2.74 -4.50
C THR A 59 16.66 -1.54 -3.57
N SER A 60 16.75 -0.32 -4.13
CA SER A 60 16.53 0.93 -3.40
C SER A 60 15.08 1.09 -2.94
N GLY A 61 14.12 0.63 -3.75
CA GLY A 61 12.70 0.60 -3.41
C GLY A 61 12.42 -0.38 -2.26
N LEU A 62 13.03 -1.57 -2.28
CA LEU A 62 12.94 -2.54 -1.18
C LEU A 62 13.52 -1.99 0.12
N SER A 63 14.70 -1.35 0.07
CA SER A 63 15.29 -0.74 1.26
C SER A 63 14.36 0.31 1.89
N LYS A 64 13.77 1.19 1.06
CA LYS A 64 12.78 2.17 1.51
C LYS A 64 11.50 1.52 2.04
N LEU A 65 11.10 0.39 1.48
CA LEU A 65 9.94 -0.37 1.94
C LEU A 65 10.17 -0.93 3.34
N VAL A 66 11.30 -1.61 3.55
CA VAL A 66 11.68 -2.16 4.86
C VAL A 66 11.76 -1.06 5.92
N LYS A 67 12.39 0.08 5.59
CA LYS A 67 12.45 1.23 6.51
C LYS A 67 11.07 1.74 6.91
N ARG A 68 10.19 1.97 5.93
CA ARG A 68 8.82 2.45 6.20
C ARG A 68 8.02 1.47 7.06
N VAL A 69 8.15 0.17 6.82
CA VAL A 69 7.43 -0.83 7.63
C VAL A 69 7.96 -0.84 9.07
N LYS A 70 9.27 -0.67 9.29
CA LYS A 70 9.85 -0.49 10.63
C LYS A 70 9.31 0.75 11.32
N GLU A 71 9.36 1.90 10.66
CA GLU A 71 8.83 3.15 11.20
C GLU A 71 7.33 3.03 11.55
N LYS A 72 6.52 2.39 10.70
CA LYS A 72 5.09 2.17 10.97
C LYS A 72 4.85 1.21 12.13
N ALA A 73 5.61 0.12 12.22
CA ALA A 73 5.49 -0.84 13.31
C ALA A 73 5.82 -0.18 14.66
N GLU A 74 6.85 0.68 14.68
CA GLU A 74 7.23 1.48 15.84
C GLU A 74 6.19 2.56 16.18
N GLU A 75 5.66 3.30 15.19
CA GLU A 75 4.64 4.33 15.41
C GLU A 75 3.32 3.73 15.95
N ALA A 76 2.99 2.50 15.57
CA ALA A 76 1.73 1.85 15.91
C ALA A 76 1.84 0.85 17.08
N ASP A 77 3.04 0.62 17.63
CA ASP A 77 3.33 -0.47 18.58
C ASP A 77 2.81 -1.85 18.10
N LEU A 78 2.90 -2.09 16.78
CA LEU A 78 2.40 -3.31 16.12
C LEU A 78 3.54 -4.29 15.85
N LYS A 79 3.20 -5.58 15.78
CA LYS A 79 4.18 -6.60 15.40
C LYS A 79 4.36 -6.60 13.89
N PHE A 80 5.56 -6.89 13.41
CA PHE A 80 5.86 -7.00 11.97
C PHE A 80 5.02 -8.04 11.20
N ALA A 81 4.36 -8.95 11.92
CA ALA A 81 3.45 -9.95 11.36
C ALA A 81 2.06 -9.39 11.04
N ASP A 82 1.72 -8.18 11.52
CA ASP A 82 0.38 -7.64 11.34
C ASP A 82 0.12 -7.25 9.87
N PRO A 83 -0.89 -7.83 9.20
CA PRO A 83 -1.17 -7.57 7.78
C PRO A 83 -1.42 -6.09 7.48
N HIS A 84 -1.97 -5.35 8.45
CA HIS A 84 -2.34 -3.95 8.31
C HIS A 84 -1.14 -3.03 8.00
N LEU A 85 0.09 -3.44 8.37
CA LEU A 85 1.31 -2.70 8.04
C LEU A 85 1.63 -2.70 6.53
N TYR A 86 1.08 -3.66 5.79
CA TYR A 86 1.41 -3.93 4.39
C TYR A 86 0.27 -3.62 3.43
N GLU A 87 -0.88 -3.20 3.94
CA GLU A 87 -1.99 -2.75 3.13
C GLU A 87 -1.66 -1.39 2.48
N ASN A 88 -2.25 -1.15 1.30
CA ASN A 88 -2.17 0.16 0.67
C ASN A 88 -3.07 1.13 1.44
N GLU A 89 -2.48 2.07 2.18
CA GLU A 89 -3.23 3.19 2.72
C GLU A 89 -3.83 3.98 1.56
N VAL A 90 -5.16 3.98 1.49
CA VAL A 90 -5.92 4.73 0.50
C VAL A 90 -5.84 6.20 0.87
N GLY A 91 -4.90 6.91 0.24
CA GLY A 91 -4.70 8.35 0.41
C GLY A 91 -3.49 8.67 1.26
N GLN A 92 -2.43 9.13 0.61
CA GLN A 92 -1.38 9.92 1.24
C GLN A 92 -1.92 11.34 1.50
N GLY A 93 -2.94 11.43 2.36
CA GLY A 93 -3.36 12.71 2.91
C GLY A 93 -2.24 13.29 3.78
N ARG A 94 -2.26 14.61 4.00
CA ARG A 94 -1.39 15.21 5.02
C ARG A 94 -1.65 14.49 6.35
N LYS A 95 -0.57 14.17 7.09
CA LYS A 95 -0.69 13.72 8.49
C LYS A 95 -1.58 14.73 9.21
N GLU A 96 -2.58 14.25 9.95
CA GLU A 96 -3.45 15.14 10.71
C GLU A 96 -2.59 15.90 11.71
N LEU A 97 -2.61 17.24 11.64
CA LEU A 97 -1.82 18.11 12.52
C LEU A 97 -2.28 18.04 13.97
N PHE A 98 -3.54 17.67 14.19
CA PHE A 98 -4.16 17.63 15.50
C PHE A 98 -4.66 16.23 15.83
N THR A 99 -4.39 15.80 17.05
CA THR A 99 -5.00 14.60 17.61
C THR A 99 -6.51 14.81 17.78
N PRO A 100 -7.33 13.74 17.79
CA PRO A 100 -8.77 13.85 18.03
C PRO A 100 -9.11 14.49 19.39
N LYS A 101 -8.20 14.44 20.36
CA LYS A 101 -8.33 15.17 21.64
C LYS A 101 -8.17 16.68 21.45
N GLN A 102 -7.10 17.12 20.77
CA GLN A 102 -6.88 18.55 20.46
C GLN A 102 -8.01 19.14 19.61
N LYS A 103 -8.58 18.35 18.68
CA LYS A 103 -9.76 18.79 17.89
C LYS A 103 -10.99 19.04 18.77
N LYS A 104 -11.17 18.27 19.85
CA LYS A 104 -12.27 18.46 20.81
C LYS A 104 -12.05 19.64 21.75
N GLU A 105 -10.82 20.10 21.93
CA GLU A 105 -10.50 21.27 22.76
C GLU A 105 -10.64 22.59 21.99
N ILE A 106 -10.62 22.54 20.66
CA ILE A 106 -10.77 23.72 19.78
C ILE A 106 -12.26 24.04 19.48
N ILE A 107 -13.16 23.05 19.55
CA ILE A 107 -14.62 23.19 19.35
C ILE A 107 -15.32 23.42 20.68
#